data_AF-A0A523IEI3-F1
#
_entry.id   AF-A0A523IEI3-F1
#
_cell.length_a   1.000
_cell.length_b   1.000
_cell.length_c   1.000
_cell.angle_alpha   90.00
_cell.angle_beta   90.00
_cell.angle_gamma   90.00
#
_symmetry.space_group_name_H-M   'P 1'
#
loop_
_entity.id
_entity.type
_entity.pdbx_description
1 polymer ?
#
loop_
_entity_poly.entity_id
_entity_poly.type
_entity_poly.pdbx_seq_one_letter_code
_entity_poly.pdbx_strand_id
1 'polypeptide(L)'
;MKNVMRYAFVHIFVSVFVFFAIGCSSQSLTKSQYQAEKMLFKAGKLYQRVMINPRIAAPSDYEAAIAAYEQILSKFAEVSYSETIENIKKQSYLAIAELWLLQGEIHAAIAVYERFLTRYPDDKTYGSIVHFANARSNERIFNLNKAIFEYQTLLNNYGEIDDPLKPNQNLLNLPLKVARLKRTNEPRISNRALYEDALSYYNSVIAKWPKSPAAFIASYYTASIYADQQQWRPMLNTLNQLAKDYPDREEIPGILLSMGNTYMDGLNDLSTANRIFDGLLRKYREDKIKGYVHFAKARLLVKKRNYKQSRELLTRIIEKYPNETNLCAAAQLTLASTYETEGTWERALVEYRWVQENHPLTIQGLYVPVYIADYYRRKGKANLAETAFKEAIAHYQRLIKKHPKTVLAATAQEFIIHCLSVQEKWPEAAEAATSLRTVHPGSRTAISSYLFLGQIYEKSNDFKKAIAVYENFSQEFPDHPIVEKIQHRIESIQKRI
;
A
#
# COMPACT_ATOMS: atom_id res chain seq x y z
N MET A 1 7.55 -6.48 6.97
CA MET A 1 6.39 -7.20 7.55
C MET A 1 6.43 -8.72 7.42
N LYS A 2 7.11 -9.35 6.44
CA LYS A 2 7.25 -10.83 6.40
C LYS A 2 7.92 -11.43 7.64
N ASN A 3 8.69 -10.63 8.40
CA ASN A 3 9.40 -11.10 9.58
C ASN A 3 8.64 -10.85 10.89
N VAL A 4 7.89 -9.75 11.09
CA VAL A 4 7.32 -9.49 12.44
C VAL A 4 6.21 -10.49 12.83
N MET A 5 5.27 -10.82 11.95
CA MET A 5 4.27 -11.87 12.24
C MET A 5 4.91 -13.28 12.29
N ARG A 6 5.92 -13.52 11.45
CA ARG A 6 6.63 -14.81 11.41
C ARG A 6 7.51 -15.03 12.64
N TYR A 7 8.15 -13.99 13.18
CA TYR A 7 8.98 -14.04 14.38
C TYR A 7 8.13 -14.07 15.66
N ALA A 8 6.96 -13.40 15.70
CA ALA A 8 6.02 -13.55 16.79
C ALA A 8 5.47 -14.98 16.87
N PHE A 9 5.13 -15.61 15.73
CA PHE A 9 4.57 -16.97 15.72
C PHE A 9 5.62 -18.09 15.85
N VAL A 10 6.85 -17.90 15.38
CA VAL A 10 7.93 -18.91 15.53
C VAL A 10 8.40 -19.04 16.98
N HIS A 11 8.35 -17.97 17.78
CA HIS A 11 8.70 -18.05 19.21
C HIS A 11 7.59 -18.60 20.12
N ILE A 12 6.32 -18.62 19.67
CA ILE A 12 5.19 -19.15 20.46
C ILE A 12 5.26 -20.68 20.65
N PHE A 13 6.06 -21.41 19.85
CA PHE A 13 6.10 -22.88 19.87
C PHE A 13 7.22 -23.51 20.70
N VAL A 14 8.07 -22.74 21.39
CA VAL A 14 9.18 -23.30 22.20
C VAL A 14 9.09 -22.84 23.66
N SER A 15 8.10 -23.37 24.39
CA SER A 15 8.20 -23.52 25.85
C SER A 15 6.97 -24.25 26.41
N VAL A 16 7.08 -25.57 26.57
CA VAL A 16 6.25 -26.35 27.49
C VAL A 16 7.17 -27.31 28.22
N PHE A 17 7.30 -27.15 29.54
CA PHE A 17 7.29 -28.22 30.55
C PHE A 17 7.70 -27.62 31.90
N VAL A 18 6.77 -27.57 32.87
CA VAL A 18 6.94 -28.11 34.24
C VAL A 18 5.52 -28.32 34.82
N PHE A 19 5.25 -29.54 35.29
CA PHE A 19 4.04 -29.93 36.02
C PHE A 19 4.16 -29.57 37.50
N PHE A 20 3.07 -29.13 38.13
CA PHE A 20 2.74 -29.52 39.51
C PHE A 20 1.21 -29.64 39.68
N ALA A 21 0.80 -30.73 40.35
CA ALA A 21 -0.57 -31.08 40.68
C ALA A 21 -0.99 -30.48 42.03
N ILE A 22 -2.30 -30.26 42.24
CA ILE A 22 -3.13 -30.68 43.42
C ILE A 22 -4.56 -30.06 43.32
N GLY A 23 -5.59 -30.89 43.55
CA GLY A 23 -6.97 -30.50 43.88
C GLY A 23 -8.06 -31.22 43.05
N CYS A 24 -9.14 -31.75 43.63
CA CYS A 24 -10.20 -32.42 42.83
C CYS A 24 -10.99 -31.48 41.88
N SER A 25 -10.91 -30.15 42.08
CA SER A 25 -11.28 -29.13 41.07
C SER A 25 -10.20 -28.97 39.98
N SER A 26 -8.95 -29.29 40.31
CA SER A 26 -7.79 -29.31 39.41
C SER A 26 -7.83 -30.48 38.44
N GLN A 27 -8.54 -31.60 38.74
CA GLN A 27 -8.56 -32.77 37.87
C GLN A 27 -9.45 -32.59 36.62
N SER A 28 -10.58 -31.89 36.74
CA SER A 28 -11.43 -31.51 35.60
C SER A 28 -10.83 -30.35 34.79
N LEU A 29 -10.20 -29.39 35.48
CA LEU A 29 -9.44 -28.29 34.89
C LEU A 29 -8.26 -28.83 34.05
N THR A 30 -7.42 -29.70 34.63
CA THR A 30 -6.27 -30.32 33.94
C THR A 30 -6.70 -31.18 32.75
N LYS A 31 -7.82 -31.90 32.84
CA LYS A 31 -8.36 -32.69 31.72
C LYS A 31 -8.84 -31.81 30.56
N SER A 32 -9.53 -30.71 30.87
CA SER A 32 -10.04 -29.77 29.86
C SER A 32 -8.91 -28.98 29.19
N GLN A 33 -7.91 -28.55 29.98
CA GLN A 33 -6.69 -27.90 29.49
C GLN A 33 -5.91 -28.83 28.56
N TYR A 34 -5.60 -30.06 29.00
CA TYR A 34 -4.90 -31.04 28.17
C TYR A 34 -5.65 -31.33 26.86
N GLN A 35 -6.98 -31.40 26.92
CA GLN A 35 -7.79 -31.58 25.72
C GLN A 35 -7.71 -30.39 24.76
N ALA A 36 -7.76 -29.16 25.28
CA ALA A 36 -7.60 -27.95 24.49
C ALA A 36 -6.23 -27.89 23.82
N GLU A 37 -5.15 -28.16 24.56
CA GLU A 37 -3.78 -28.21 24.03
C GLU A 37 -3.62 -29.28 22.95
N LYS A 38 -4.19 -30.47 23.16
CA LYS A 38 -4.16 -31.55 22.15
C LYS A 38 -4.90 -31.15 20.88
N MET A 39 -6.03 -30.45 20.99
CA MET A 39 -6.75 -29.94 19.82
C MET A 39 -5.98 -28.83 19.12
N LEU A 40 -5.39 -27.90 19.88
CA LEU A 40 -4.53 -26.84 19.35
C LEU A 40 -3.33 -27.43 18.58
N PHE A 41 -2.66 -28.44 19.14
CA PHE A 41 -1.55 -29.11 18.46
C PHE A 41 -1.96 -29.75 17.12
N LYS A 42 -3.15 -30.37 17.07
CA LYS A 42 -3.69 -30.94 15.82
C LYS A 42 -4.05 -29.86 14.80
N ALA A 43 -4.73 -28.80 15.23
CA ALA A 43 -5.07 -27.66 14.37
C ALA A 43 -3.79 -26.98 13.84
N GLY A 44 -2.78 -26.82 14.69
CA GLY A 44 -1.46 -26.31 14.36
C GLY A 44 -0.76 -27.13 13.26
N LYS A 45 -0.86 -28.46 13.27
CA LYS A 45 -0.31 -29.29 12.18
C LYS A 45 -0.99 -29.04 10.83
N LEU A 46 -2.31 -28.83 10.82
CA LEU A 46 -3.05 -28.51 9.59
C LEU A 46 -2.66 -27.12 9.08
N TYR A 47 -2.60 -26.14 9.98
CA TYR A 47 -2.10 -24.80 9.66
C TYR A 47 -0.68 -24.84 9.07
N GLN A 48 0.25 -25.60 9.65
CA GLN A 48 1.62 -25.70 9.12
C GLN A 48 1.66 -26.27 7.70
N ARG A 49 0.76 -27.19 7.34
CA ARG A 49 0.67 -27.71 5.96
C ARG A 49 0.35 -26.60 4.96
N VAL A 50 -0.61 -25.73 5.31
CA VAL A 50 -0.93 -24.53 4.53
C VAL A 50 0.29 -23.62 4.42
N MET A 51 1.01 -23.41 5.53
CA MET A 51 2.15 -22.49 5.59
C MET A 51 3.42 -22.94 4.87
N ILE A 52 3.52 -24.22 4.46
CA ILE A 52 4.62 -24.70 3.59
C ILE A 52 4.64 -23.88 2.30
N ASN A 53 3.49 -23.75 1.65
CA ASN A 53 3.33 -22.87 0.49
C ASN A 53 1.87 -22.43 0.32
N PRO A 54 1.45 -21.33 0.99
CA PRO A 54 0.07 -20.87 0.96
C PRO A 54 -0.46 -20.60 -0.45
N ARG A 55 0.42 -20.25 -1.39
CA ARG A 55 0.02 -19.90 -2.76
C ARG A 55 -0.52 -21.09 -3.57
N ILE A 56 -0.15 -22.31 -3.21
CA ILE A 56 -0.54 -23.54 -3.92
C ILE A 56 -1.29 -24.54 -3.04
N ALA A 57 -1.47 -24.22 -1.75
CA ALA A 57 -2.26 -25.06 -0.84
C ALA A 57 -3.69 -25.22 -1.36
N ALA A 58 -4.24 -26.42 -1.24
CA ALA A 58 -5.58 -26.70 -1.74
C ALA A 58 -6.63 -26.00 -0.86
N PRO A 59 -7.78 -25.54 -1.42
CA PRO A 59 -8.86 -24.96 -0.61
C PRO A 59 -9.28 -25.84 0.57
N SER A 60 -9.29 -27.17 0.38
CA SER A 60 -9.59 -28.15 1.43
C SER A 60 -8.60 -28.14 2.59
N ASP A 61 -7.33 -27.78 2.37
CA ASP A 61 -6.32 -27.70 3.44
C ASP A 61 -6.63 -26.52 4.38
N TYR A 62 -7.07 -25.40 3.80
CA TYR A 62 -7.53 -24.24 4.56
C TYR A 62 -8.80 -24.56 5.34
N GLU A 63 -9.81 -25.14 4.67
CA GLU A 63 -11.07 -25.54 5.31
C GLU A 63 -10.84 -26.48 6.48
N ALA A 64 -9.97 -27.49 6.32
CA ALA A 64 -9.63 -28.42 7.39
C ALA A 64 -8.95 -27.72 8.58
N ALA A 65 -8.02 -26.80 8.31
CA ALA A 65 -7.34 -26.04 9.36
C ALA A 65 -8.31 -25.09 10.10
N ILE A 66 -9.14 -24.34 9.36
CA ILE A 66 -10.15 -23.44 9.92
C ILE A 66 -11.15 -24.21 10.77
N ALA A 67 -11.70 -25.32 10.26
CA ALA A 67 -12.65 -26.17 10.97
C ALA A 67 -12.06 -26.72 12.29
N ALA A 68 -10.78 -27.09 12.29
CA ALA A 68 -10.12 -27.57 13.50
C ALA A 68 -10.01 -26.49 14.59
N TYR A 69 -9.72 -25.24 14.23
CA TYR A 69 -9.71 -24.13 15.18
C TYR A 69 -11.12 -23.72 15.63
N GLU A 70 -12.11 -23.69 14.73
CA GLU A 70 -13.52 -23.43 15.10
C GLU A 70 -14.05 -24.51 16.06
N GLN A 71 -13.61 -25.76 15.91
CA GLN A 71 -13.96 -26.83 16.86
C GLN A 71 -13.44 -26.56 18.27
N ILE A 72 -12.26 -25.93 18.41
CA ILE A 72 -11.73 -25.48 19.70
C ILE A 72 -12.64 -24.41 20.29
N LEU A 73 -12.97 -23.37 19.50
CA LEU A 73 -13.82 -22.27 19.94
C LEU A 73 -15.21 -22.74 20.39
N SER A 74 -15.84 -23.64 19.61
CA SER A 74 -17.14 -24.22 19.92
C SER A 74 -17.10 -25.05 21.20
N LYS A 75 -16.11 -25.94 21.32
CA LYS A 75 -16.03 -26.87 22.46
C LYS A 75 -15.75 -26.19 23.80
N PHE A 76 -14.98 -25.11 23.78
CA PHE A 76 -14.54 -24.40 24.98
C PHE A 76 -15.20 -23.02 25.15
N ALA A 77 -16.30 -22.75 24.45
CA ALA A 77 -16.98 -21.45 24.43
C ALA A 77 -17.27 -20.91 25.84
N GLU A 78 -17.83 -21.76 26.70
CA GLU A 78 -18.26 -21.43 28.07
C GLU A 78 -17.15 -21.57 29.13
N VAL A 79 -15.95 -22.04 28.74
CA VAL A 79 -14.84 -22.21 29.68
C VAL A 79 -14.06 -20.90 29.82
N SER A 80 -14.30 -20.17 30.92
CA SER A 80 -13.69 -18.86 31.20
C SER A 80 -12.73 -18.82 32.39
N TYR A 81 -12.74 -19.85 33.23
CA TYR A 81 -11.95 -19.92 34.47
C TYR A 81 -10.49 -20.37 34.25
N SER A 82 -10.11 -20.74 33.02
CA SER A 82 -8.78 -21.26 32.69
C SER A 82 -8.06 -20.32 31.74
N GLU A 83 -7.03 -19.64 32.24
CA GLU A 83 -6.21 -18.71 31.45
C GLU A 83 -5.57 -19.39 30.23
N THR A 84 -5.09 -20.63 30.38
CA THR A 84 -4.55 -21.43 29.27
C THR A 84 -5.58 -21.63 28.17
N ILE A 85 -6.81 -22.03 28.53
CA ILE A 85 -7.87 -22.26 27.53
C ILE A 85 -8.29 -20.94 26.90
N GLU A 86 -8.35 -19.84 27.67
CA GLU A 86 -8.61 -18.51 27.12
C GLU A 86 -7.54 -18.08 26.11
N ASN A 87 -6.26 -18.30 26.41
CA ASN A 87 -5.18 -18.02 25.47
C ASN A 87 -5.27 -18.90 24.21
N ILE A 88 -5.62 -20.18 24.35
CA ILE A 88 -5.83 -21.09 23.20
C ILE A 88 -6.98 -20.60 22.31
N LYS A 89 -8.09 -20.13 22.90
CA LYS A 89 -9.21 -19.55 22.14
C LYS A 89 -8.76 -18.29 21.38
N LYS A 90 -8.07 -17.37 22.04
CA LYS A 90 -7.51 -16.15 21.42
C LYS A 90 -6.59 -16.48 20.24
N GLN A 91 -5.68 -17.44 20.41
CA GLN A 91 -4.82 -17.94 19.33
C GLN A 91 -5.62 -18.55 18.18
N SER A 92 -6.70 -19.27 18.48
CA SER A 92 -7.57 -19.89 17.48
C SER A 92 -8.26 -18.84 16.61
N TYR A 93 -8.77 -17.75 17.20
CA TYR A 93 -9.31 -16.61 16.43
C TYR A 93 -8.29 -16.02 15.46
N LEU A 94 -7.07 -15.75 15.95
CA LEU A 94 -6.00 -15.18 15.11
C LEU A 94 -5.62 -16.11 13.95
N ALA A 95 -5.50 -17.41 14.22
CA ALA A 95 -5.17 -18.41 13.20
C ALA A 95 -6.28 -18.52 12.13
N ILE A 96 -7.55 -18.53 12.54
CA ILE A 96 -8.69 -18.56 11.60
C ILE A 96 -8.67 -17.32 10.71
N ALA A 97 -8.52 -16.13 11.29
CA ALA A 97 -8.51 -14.90 10.51
C ALA A 97 -7.33 -14.83 9.52
N GLU A 98 -6.14 -15.31 9.91
CA GLU A 98 -4.99 -15.39 9.02
C GLU A 98 -5.22 -16.36 7.86
N LEU A 99 -5.80 -17.54 8.13
CA LEU A 99 -6.13 -18.51 7.09
C LEU A 99 -7.10 -17.93 6.05
N TRP A 100 -8.14 -17.21 6.50
CA TRP A 100 -9.04 -16.49 5.60
C TRP A 100 -8.32 -15.41 4.78
N LEU A 101 -7.44 -14.63 5.41
CA LEU A 101 -6.64 -13.62 4.69
C LEU A 101 -5.70 -14.23 3.64
N LEU A 102 -5.14 -15.42 3.92
CA LEU A 102 -4.29 -16.15 2.98
C LEU A 102 -5.08 -16.71 1.80
N GLN A 103 -6.34 -17.10 2.01
CA GLN A 103 -7.28 -17.45 0.92
C GLN A 103 -7.74 -16.23 0.12
N GLY A 104 -7.61 -15.03 0.68
CA GLY A 104 -8.08 -13.78 0.08
C GLY A 104 -9.49 -13.39 0.52
N GLU A 105 -10.10 -14.13 1.44
CA GLU A 105 -11.44 -13.91 1.98
C GLU A 105 -11.41 -12.87 3.12
N ILE A 106 -11.27 -11.59 2.75
CA ILE A 106 -11.08 -10.50 3.72
C ILE A 106 -12.32 -10.30 4.59
N HIS A 107 -13.54 -10.46 4.06
CA HIS A 107 -14.78 -10.35 4.84
C HIS A 107 -14.88 -11.41 5.93
N ALA A 108 -14.50 -12.66 5.63
CA ALA A 108 -14.49 -13.73 6.61
C ALA A 108 -13.47 -13.46 7.73
N ALA A 109 -12.28 -12.94 7.39
CA ALA A 109 -11.30 -12.53 8.38
C ALA A 109 -11.81 -11.39 9.29
N ILE A 110 -12.48 -10.38 8.73
CA ILE A 110 -13.10 -9.28 9.50
C ILE A 110 -14.12 -9.82 10.49
N ALA A 111 -15.02 -10.71 10.06
CA ALA A 111 -16.02 -11.30 10.96
C ALA A 111 -15.38 -12.05 12.15
N VAL A 112 -14.22 -12.68 11.93
CA VAL A 112 -13.47 -13.37 12.99
C VAL A 112 -12.81 -12.38 13.95
N TYR A 113 -12.27 -11.27 13.46
CA TYR A 113 -11.76 -10.19 14.30
C TYR A 113 -12.86 -9.51 15.11
N GLU A 114 -14.02 -9.23 14.50
CA GLU A 114 -15.18 -8.66 15.20
C GLU A 114 -15.71 -9.60 16.29
N ARG A 115 -15.74 -10.92 16.05
CA ARG A 115 -16.04 -11.94 17.07
C ARG A 115 -15.03 -11.91 18.22
N PHE A 116 -13.74 -11.80 17.91
CA PHE A 116 -12.70 -11.67 18.94
C PHE A 116 -12.92 -10.41 19.79
N LEU A 117 -13.08 -9.24 19.16
CA LEU A 117 -13.22 -7.96 19.85
C LEU A 117 -14.50 -7.88 20.69
N THR A 118 -15.57 -8.55 20.24
CA THR A 118 -16.81 -8.68 21.03
C THR A 118 -16.59 -9.55 22.27
N ARG A 119 -15.83 -10.64 22.16
CA ARG A 119 -15.58 -11.57 23.26
C ARG A 119 -14.52 -11.05 24.24
N TYR A 120 -13.55 -10.30 23.72
CA TYR A 120 -12.33 -9.87 24.41
C TYR A 120 -12.07 -8.37 24.21
N PRO A 121 -13.01 -7.48 24.60
CA PRO A 121 -12.90 -6.04 24.33
C PRO A 121 -11.68 -5.39 24.98
N ASP A 122 -11.25 -5.88 26.15
CA ASP A 122 -10.16 -5.31 26.94
C ASP A 122 -8.87 -6.16 26.92
N ASP A 123 -8.71 -7.04 25.92
CA ASP A 123 -7.56 -7.95 25.87
C ASP A 123 -6.25 -7.23 25.58
N LYS A 124 -5.40 -7.12 26.61
CA LYS A 124 -4.12 -6.43 26.53
C LYS A 124 -3.05 -7.19 25.73
N THR A 125 -3.25 -8.50 25.51
CA THR A 125 -2.24 -9.36 24.87
C THR A 125 -2.30 -9.29 23.35
N TYR A 126 -3.49 -9.43 22.79
CA TYR A 126 -3.74 -9.50 21.35
C TYR A 126 -4.68 -8.39 20.85
N GLY A 127 -5.36 -7.64 21.72
CA GLY A 127 -6.31 -6.60 21.31
C GLY A 127 -5.70 -5.57 20.37
N SER A 128 -4.47 -5.09 20.64
CA SER A 128 -3.77 -4.17 19.74
C SER A 128 -3.51 -4.75 18.34
N ILE A 129 -3.15 -6.04 18.28
CA ILE A 129 -2.92 -6.77 17.03
C ILE A 129 -4.23 -6.95 16.27
N VAL A 130 -5.31 -7.30 16.97
CA VAL A 130 -6.63 -7.53 16.37
C VAL A 130 -7.24 -6.23 15.86
N HIS A 131 -7.24 -5.15 16.65
CA HIS A 131 -7.68 -3.82 16.19
C HIS A 131 -6.90 -3.38 14.94
N PHE A 132 -5.57 -3.52 14.95
CA PHE A 132 -4.75 -3.17 13.79
C PHE A 132 -5.07 -4.02 12.55
N ALA A 133 -5.22 -5.33 12.73
CA ALA A 133 -5.55 -6.25 11.65
C ALA A 133 -6.97 -6.03 11.11
N ASN A 134 -7.94 -5.75 11.98
CA ASN A 134 -9.31 -5.43 11.61
C ASN A 134 -9.38 -4.09 10.86
N ALA A 135 -8.72 -3.05 11.38
CA ALA A 135 -8.62 -1.74 10.74
C ALA A 135 -8.04 -1.84 9.32
N ARG A 136 -6.93 -2.57 9.18
CA ARG A 136 -6.26 -2.78 7.88
C ARG A 136 -7.11 -3.61 6.92
N SER A 137 -7.84 -4.60 7.42
CA SER A 137 -8.73 -5.43 6.59
C SER A 137 -9.89 -4.59 6.06
N ASN A 138 -10.52 -3.78 6.92
CA ASN A 138 -11.55 -2.82 6.53
C ASN A 138 -11.02 -1.76 5.54
N GLU A 139 -9.80 -1.26 5.75
CA GLU A 139 -9.15 -0.33 4.80
C GLU A 139 -8.95 -0.96 3.42
N ARG A 140 -8.60 -2.25 3.34
CA ARG A 140 -8.41 -2.95 2.05
C ARG A 140 -9.69 -3.07 1.25
N ILE A 141 -10.84 -3.18 1.91
CA ILE A 141 -12.17 -3.25 1.28
C ILE A 141 -12.87 -1.89 1.25
N PHE A 142 -12.15 -0.79 1.54
CA PHE A 142 -12.68 0.58 1.57
C PHE A 142 -13.84 0.81 2.54
N ASN A 143 -13.98 -0.02 3.58
CA ASN A 143 -14.81 0.32 4.73
C ASN A 143 -14.04 1.31 5.63
N LEU A 144 -13.93 2.56 5.16
CA LEU A 144 -13.07 3.56 5.78
C LEU A 144 -13.58 3.99 7.15
N ASN A 145 -14.90 4.05 7.35
CA ASN A 145 -15.52 4.37 8.63
C ASN A 145 -15.09 3.39 9.72
N LYS A 146 -15.24 2.07 9.48
CA LYS A 146 -14.77 1.05 10.42
C LYS A 146 -13.25 1.09 10.57
N ALA A 147 -12.50 1.25 9.49
CA ALA A 147 -11.04 1.33 9.57
C ALA A 147 -10.57 2.50 10.46
N ILE A 148 -11.16 3.68 10.29
CA ILE A 148 -10.88 4.88 11.11
C ILE A 148 -11.22 4.61 12.57
N PHE A 149 -12.41 4.07 12.85
CA PHE A 149 -12.84 3.72 14.20
C PHE A 149 -11.83 2.80 14.88
N GLU A 150 -11.44 1.70 14.23
CA GLU A 150 -10.50 0.73 14.79
C GLU A 150 -9.09 1.33 15.03
N TYR A 151 -8.60 2.18 14.12
CA TYR A 151 -7.32 2.89 14.33
C TYR A 151 -7.40 3.91 15.47
N GLN A 152 -8.54 4.57 15.66
CA GLN A 152 -8.76 5.48 16.79
C GLN A 152 -8.84 4.72 18.12
N THR A 153 -9.53 3.58 18.16
CA THR A 153 -9.55 2.69 19.33
C THR A 153 -8.14 2.23 19.69
N LEU A 154 -7.34 1.85 18.68
CA LEU A 154 -5.94 1.47 18.88
C LEU A 154 -5.10 2.63 19.46
N LEU A 155 -5.31 3.86 18.98
CA LEU A 155 -4.65 5.05 19.52
C LEU A 155 -5.07 5.36 20.97
N ASN A 156 -6.36 5.26 21.28
CA ASN A 156 -6.88 5.57 22.60
C ASN A 156 -6.43 4.55 23.66
N ASN A 157 -6.39 3.26 23.29
CA ASN A 157 -6.13 2.18 24.24
C ASN A 157 -4.66 1.77 24.31
N TYR A 158 -3.87 2.03 23.25
CA TYR A 158 -2.49 1.57 23.13
C TYR A 158 -1.52 2.63 22.63
N GLY A 159 -1.97 3.86 22.34
CA GLY A 159 -1.16 4.89 21.68
C GLY A 159 -0.15 5.62 22.58
N GLU A 160 -0.06 5.27 23.86
CA GLU A 160 0.97 5.79 24.76
C GLU A 160 2.37 5.29 24.32
N ILE A 161 3.36 6.18 24.43
CA ILE A 161 4.74 5.84 24.10
C ILE A 161 5.43 5.38 25.38
N ASP A 162 5.52 4.06 25.56
CA ASP A 162 6.18 3.44 26.71
C ASP A 162 7.70 3.69 26.72
N ASP A 163 8.36 3.56 25.55
CA ASP A 163 9.79 3.78 25.37
C ASP A 163 10.04 4.78 24.22
N PRO A 164 10.41 6.05 24.51
CA PRO A 164 10.67 7.04 23.48
C PRO A 164 11.96 6.77 22.68
N LEU A 165 12.82 5.86 23.15
CA LEU A 165 14.02 5.40 22.43
C LEU A 165 13.70 4.24 21.48
N LYS A 166 12.65 3.46 21.74
CA LYS A 166 12.17 2.37 20.90
C LYS A 166 10.65 2.44 20.67
N PRO A 167 10.14 3.55 20.14
CA PRO A 167 8.71 3.74 20.03
C PRO A 167 8.11 2.76 19.01
N ASN A 168 6.87 2.35 19.26
CA ASN A 168 6.11 1.59 18.28
C ASN A 168 5.76 2.49 17.09
N GLN A 169 6.55 2.37 16.01
CA GLN A 169 6.41 3.20 14.82
C GLN A 169 5.04 3.06 14.15
N ASN A 170 4.42 1.87 14.24
CA ASN A 170 3.09 1.65 13.66
C ASN A 170 2.05 2.52 14.36
N LEU A 171 2.12 2.64 15.69
CA LEU A 171 1.23 3.47 16.50
C LEU A 171 1.51 4.97 16.28
N LEU A 172 2.78 5.37 16.25
CA LEU A 172 3.18 6.75 15.98
C LEU A 172 2.67 7.25 14.61
N ASN A 173 2.53 6.39 13.62
CA ASN A 173 2.00 6.77 12.30
C ASN A 173 0.47 6.91 12.27
N LEU A 174 -0.26 6.34 13.23
CA LEU A 174 -1.73 6.28 13.16
C LEU A 174 -2.42 7.64 13.12
N PRO A 175 -1.99 8.70 13.86
CA PRO A 175 -2.68 9.98 13.81
C PRO A 175 -2.68 10.58 12.39
N LEU A 176 -1.52 10.58 11.73
CA LEU A 176 -1.41 10.97 10.32
C LEU A 176 -2.24 10.05 9.40
N LYS A 177 -2.22 8.74 9.65
CA LYS A 177 -2.99 7.79 8.84
C LYS A 177 -4.49 8.04 8.95
N VAL A 178 -5.02 8.21 10.16
CA VAL A 178 -6.42 8.54 10.43
C VAL A 178 -6.81 9.84 9.74
N ALA A 179 -5.99 10.89 9.84
CA ALA A 179 -6.24 12.15 9.15
C ALA A 179 -6.32 11.99 7.62
N ARG A 180 -5.43 11.18 7.02
CA ARG A 180 -5.45 10.87 5.57
C ARG A 180 -6.65 10.03 5.15
N LEU A 181 -7.08 9.09 5.99
CA LEU A 181 -8.29 8.30 5.74
C LEU A 181 -9.54 9.17 5.83
N LYS A 182 -9.66 10.02 6.86
CA LYS A 182 -10.74 11.02 6.98
C LYS A 182 -10.76 11.96 5.78
N ARG A 183 -9.61 12.46 5.31
CA ARG A 183 -9.51 13.27 4.08
C ARG A 183 -10.04 12.54 2.85
N THR A 184 -9.82 11.23 2.78
CA THR A 184 -10.29 10.38 1.68
C THR A 184 -11.80 10.14 1.79
N ASN A 185 -12.31 9.94 3.00
CA ASN A 185 -13.71 9.66 3.32
C ASN A 185 -14.63 10.90 3.19
N GLU A 186 -14.14 12.05 3.67
CA GLU A 186 -14.91 13.27 3.86
C GLU A 186 -14.18 14.47 3.23
N PRO A 187 -14.17 14.57 1.89
CA PRO A 187 -13.40 15.60 1.18
C PRO A 187 -13.89 17.04 1.42
N ARG A 188 -15.04 17.21 2.09
CA ARG A 188 -15.62 18.52 2.44
C ARG A 188 -15.01 19.15 3.69
N ILE A 189 -14.34 18.36 4.54
CA ILE A 189 -13.66 18.89 5.73
C ILE A 189 -12.39 19.63 5.30
N SER A 190 -12.16 20.80 5.87
CA SER A 190 -10.93 21.56 5.61
C SER A 190 -9.69 20.75 6.02
N ASN A 191 -8.64 20.82 5.20
CA ASN A 191 -7.34 20.19 5.50
C ASN A 191 -6.78 20.64 6.86
N ARG A 192 -7.10 21.84 7.34
CA ARG A 192 -6.63 22.31 8.65
C ARG A 192 -7.26 21.50 9.78
N ALA A 193 -8.59 21.36 9.77
CA ALA A 193 -9.31 20.59 10.78
C ALA A 193 -8.93 19.09 10.75
N LEU A 194 -8.69 18.53 9.55
CA LEU A 194 -8.35 17.11 9.39
C LEU A 194 -7.04 16.70 10.08
N TYR A 195 -6.03 17.58 10.09
CA TYR A 195 -4.70 17.27 10.64
C TYR A 195 -4.46 17.86 12.03
N GLU A 196 -5.43 18.55 12.62
CA GLU A 196 -5.28 19.23 13.91
C GLU A 196 -4.92 18.26 15.04
N ASP A 197 -5.68 17.17 15.18
CA ASP A 197 -5.42 16.11 16.16
C ASP A 197 -4.02 15.51 15.99
N ALA A 198 -3.63 15.23 14.74
CA ALA A 198 -2.34 14.63 14.43
C ALA A 198 -1.18 15.59 14.75
N LEU A 199 -1.30 16.87 14.40
CA LEU A 199 -0.32 17.90 14.73
C LEU A 199 -0.20 18.10 16.24
N SER A 200 -1.32 18.15 16.95
CA SER A 200 -1.35 18.26 18.41
C SER A 200 -0.60 17.10 19.06
N TYR A 201 -0.90 15.87 18.63
CA TYR A 201 -0.21 14.67 19.07
C TYR A 201 1.30 14.75 18.80
N TYR A 202 1.73 15.03 17.57
CA TYR A 202 3.16 15.08 17.25
C TYR A 202 3.91 16.20 17.97
N ASN A 203 3.30 17.38 18.12
CA ASN A 203 3.88 18.47 18.90
C ASN A 203 4.04 18.06 20.37
N SER A 204 3.07 17.35 20.95
CA SER A 204 3.20 16.84 22.32
C SER A 204 4.36 15.85 22.46
N VAL A 205 4.55 14.93 21.50
CA VAL A 205 5.65 13.95 21.48
C VAL A 205 7.00 14.67 21.40
N ILE A 206 7.13 15.66 20.51
CA ILE A 206 8.36 16.44 20.32
C ILE A 206 8.70 17.23 21.58
N ALA A 207 7.70 17.86 22.22
CA ALA A 207 7.88 18.65 23.42
C ALA A 207 8.23 17.78 24.66
N LYS A 208 7.59 16.62 24.80
CA LYS A 208 7.79 15.71 25.94
C LYS A 208 9.13 14.97 25.87
N TRP A 209 9.57 14.59 24.67
CA TRP A 209 10.78 13.79 24.48
C TRP A 209 11.72 14.39 23.42
N PRO A 210 12.23 15.61 23.61
CA PRO A 210 13.09 16.26 22.63
C PRO A 210 14.34 15.43 22.34
N LYS A 211 14.81 15.45 21.07
CA LYS A 211 16.00 14.70 20.60
C LYS A 211 15.92 13.18 20.75
N SER A 212 14.73 12.60 20.95
CA SER A 212 14.51 11.15 21.00
C SER A 212 14.16 10.53 19.63
N PRO A 213 14.31 9.20 19.47
CA PRO A 213 13.70 8.45 18.37
C PRO A 213 12.23 8.74 18.12
N ALA A 214 11.41 8.88 19.16
CA ALA A 214 10.02 9.28 19.04
C ALA A 214 9.85 10.69 18.47
N ALA A 215 10.61 11.67 18.96
CA ALA A 215 10.54 13.05 18.48
C ALA A 215 11.01 13.21 17.02
N PHE A 216 11.99 12.42 16.58
CA PHE A 216 12.39 12.37 15.16
C PHE A 216 11.24 11.89 14.28
N ILE A 217 10.59 10.79 14.64
CA ILE A 217 9.46 10.23 13.88
C ILE A 217 8.29 11.22 13.87
N ALA A 218 7.96 11.82 15.02
CA ALA A 218 6.92 12.84 15.13
C ALA A 218 7.24 14.09 14.28
N SER A 219 8.50 14.54 14.26
CA SER A 219 8.94 15.67 13.43
C SER A 219 8.84 15.34 11.94
N TYR A 220 9.19 14.12 11.55
CA TYR A 220 9.04 13.65 10.16
C TYR A 220 7.57 13.60 9.72
N TYR A 221 6.67 13.11 10.58
CA TYR A 221 5.23 13.11 10.28
C TYR A 221 4.62 14.51 10.30
N THR A 222 5.11 15.41 11.16
CA THR A 222 4.74 16.84 11.12
C THR A 222 5.12 17.47 9.78
N ALA A 223 6.33 17.23 9.28
CA ALA A 223 6.72 17.68 7.95
C ALA A 223 5.87 17.05 6.83
N SER A 224 5.48 15.78 6.98
CA SER A 224 4.61 15.09 6.04
C SER A 224 3.20 15.71 6.00
N ILE A 225 2.66 16.15 7.14
CA ILE A 225 1.39 16.89 7.21
C ILE A 225 1.49 18.19 6.43
N TYR A 226 2.56 18.97 6.65
CA TYR A 226 2.77 20.20 5.89
C TYR A 226 2.92 19.94 4.40
N ALA A 227 3.58 18.84 4.00
CA ALA A 227 3.66 18.43 2.61
C ALA A 227 2.29 18.07 2.01
N ASP A 228 1.44 17.33 2.73
CA ASP A 228 0.07 17.00 2.29
C ASP A 228 -0.80 18.25 2.09
N GLN A 229 -0.53 19.30 2.87
CA GLN A 229 -1.17 20.61 2.77
C GLN A 229 -0.49 21.56 1.76
N GLN A 230 0.57 21.10 1.06
CA GLN A 230 1.41 21.91 0.17
C GLN A 230 2.06 23.13 0.85
N GLN A 231 2.19 23.09 2.17
CA GLN A 231 2.86 24.11 2.96
C GLN A 231 4.38 23.87 2.94
N TRP A 232 5.01 24.18 1.81
CA TRP A 232 6.42 23.89 1.56
C TRP A 232 7.37 24.56 2.57
N ARG A 233 7.09 25.81 2.98
CA ARG A 233 7.95 26.54 3.91
C ARG A 233 7.93 25.93 5.33
N PRO A 234 6.75 25.71 5.97
CA PRO A 234 6.69 24.96 7.23
C PRO A 234 7.35 23.58 7.15
N MET A 235 7.06 22.80 6.10
CA MET A 235 7.71 21.50 5.86
C MET A 235 9.24 21.62 5.88
N LEU A 236 9.80 22.51 5.07
CA LEU A 236 11.25 22.71 4.95
C LEU A 236 11.88 23.17 6.27
N ASN A 237 11.20 24.04 7.03
CA ASN A 237 11.67 24.47 8.35
C ASN A 237 11.73 23.30 9.33
N THR A 238 10.69 22.47 9.40
CA THR A 238 10.64 21.27 10.24
C THR A 238 11.74 20.27 9.85
N LEU A 239 11.90 19.98 8.56
CA LEU A 239 12.93 19.05 8.08
C LEU A 239 14.35 19.58 8.30
N ASN A 240 14.56 20.89 8.15
CA ASN A 240 15.85 21.52 8.44
C ASN A 240 16.20 21.42 9.92
N GLN A 241 15.23 21.64 10.81
CA GLN A 241 15.45 21.48 12.25
C GLN A 241 15.73 20.02 12.60
N LEU A 242 14.94 19.08 12.05
CA LEU A 242 15.15 17.65 12.21
C LEU A 242 16.55 17.22 11.75
N ALA A 243 17.02 17.68 10.58
CA ALA A 243 18.37 17.34 10.09
C ALA A 243 19.50 17.91 10.97
N LYS A 244 19.25 19.02 11.68
CA LYS A 244 20.20 19.60 12.65
C LYS A 244 20.23 18.85 13.98
N ASP A 245 19.06 18.40 14.44
CA ASP A 245 18.94 17.70 15.73
C ASP A 245 19.44 16.25 15.67
N TYR A 246 19.46 15.65 14.47
CA TYR A 246 19.82 14.23 14.27
C TYR A 246 20.84 14.02 13.14
N PRO A 247 21.99 14.74 13.12
CA PRO A 247 22.87 14.84 11.95
C PRO A 247 23.49 13.52 11.47
N ASP A 248 23.58 12.52 12.36
CA ASP A 248 24.27 11.25 12.14
C ASP A 248 23.33 10.08 11.78
N ARG A 249 22.03 10.36 11.66
CA ARG A 249 21.05 9.33 11.29
C ARG A 249 21.12 8.96 9.82
N GLU A 250 20.98 7.66 9.54
CA GLU A 250 21.03 7.08 8.18
C GLU A 250 19.97 7.68 7.26
N GLU A 251 18.86 8.17 7.80
CA GLU A 251 17.75 8.75 7.05
C GLU A 251 17.99 10.21 6.62
N ILE A 252 18.93 10.92 7.24
CA ILE A 252 19.18 12.36 6.97
C ILE A 252 19.54 12.65 5.50
N PRO A 253 20.40 11.89 4.81
CA PRO A 253 20.68 12.13 3.40
C PRO A 253 19.41 12.09 2.54
N GLY A 254 18.49 11.16 2.82
CA GLY A 254 17.20 11.06 2.15
C GLY A 254 16.28 12.25 2.44
N ILE A 255 16.28 12.76 3.67
CA ILE A 255 15.53 13.96 4.07
C ILE A 255 16.09 15.21 3.36
N LEU A 256 17.41 15.38 3.34
CA LEU A 256 18.06 16.48 2.64
C LEU A 256 17.82 16.42 1.12
N LEU A 257 17.84 15.23 0.52
CA LEU A 257 17.48 15.05 -0.88
C LEU A 257 16.03 15.47 -1.13
N SER A 258 15.11 15.08 -0.24
CA SER A 258 13.71 15.48 -0.29
C SER A 258 13.55 17.00 -0.19
N MET A 259 14.27 17.66 0.73
CA MET A 259 14.30 19.12 0.83
C MET A 259 14.79 19.76 -0.47
N GLY A 260 15.89 19.29 -1.06
CA GLY A 260 16.39 19.79 -2.34
C GLY A 260 15.39 19.62 -3.48
N ASN A 261 14.69 18.49 -3.53
CA ASN A 261 13.60 18.26 -4.48
C ASN A 261 12.42 19.20 -4.23
N THR A 262 12.04 19.47 -2.97
CA THR A 262 10.98 20.44 -2.64
C THR A 262 11.35 21.86 -3.06
N TYR A 263 12.61 22.29 -2.87
CA TYR A 263 13.06 23.58 -3.41
C TYR A 263 12.95 23.62 -4.94
N MET A 264 13.35 22.55 -5.64
CA MET A 264 13.32 22.48 -7.10
C MET A 264 11.90 22.38 -7.69
N ASP A 265 11.02 21.59 -7.09
CA ASP A 265 9.71 21.23 -7.63
C ASP A 265 8.57 22.04 -7.00
N GLY A 266 8.60 22.27 -5.68
CA GLY A 266 7.56 22.99 -4.96
C GLY A 266 7.74 24.51 -4.94
N LEU A 267 8.98 24.99 -4.82
CA LEU A 267 9.29 26.43 -4.74
C LEU A 267 9.94 27.01 -6.02
N ASN A 268 10.32 26.15 -6.98
CA ASN A 268 11.08 26.52 -8.17
C ASN A 268 12.39 27.29 -7.87
N ASP A 269 12.95 27.13 -6.66
CA ASP A 269 14.24 27.69 -6.28
C ASP A 269 15.35 26.72 -6.68
N LEU A 270 15.73 26.79 -7.95
CA LEU A 270 16.77 25.95 -8.54
C LEU A 270 18.16 26.20 -7.93
N SER A 271 18.38 27.37 -7.33
CA SER A 271 19.67 27.76 -6.74
C SER A 271 19.90 27.06 -5.41
N THR A 272 18.91 27.09 -4.52
CA THR A 272 18.97 26.41 -3.22
C THR A 272 18.95 24.90 -3.40
N ALA A 273 18.15 24.38 -4.33
CA ALA A 273 18.16 22.96 -4.67
C ALA A 273 19.57 22.49 -5.09
N ASN A 274 20.23 23.22 -6.00
CA ASN A 274 21.59 22.88 -6.42
C ASN A 274 22.58 22.87 -5.25
N ARG A 275 22.53 23.89 -4.38
CA ARG A 275 23.41 23.99 -3.21
C ARG A 275 23.25 22.81 -2.26
N ILE A 276 22.01 22.35 -2.04
CA ILE A 276 21.72 21.18 -1.21
C ILE A 276 22.28 19.91 -1.86
N PHE A 277 22.05 19.71 -3.16
CA PHE A 277 22.58 18.54 -3.88
C PHE A 277 24.11 18.52 -3.88
N ASP A 278 24.76 19.66 -4.07
CA ASP A 278 26.22 19.77 -3.99
C ASP A 278 26.74 19.50 -2.57
N GLY A 279 26.01 19.95 -1.54
CA GLY A 279 26.30 19.64 -0.14
C GLY A 279 26.22 18.13 0.14
N LEU A 280 25.18 17.46 -0.37
CA LEU A 280 25.01 16.01 -0.24
C LEU A 280 26.17 15.23 -0.87
N LEU A 281 26.55 15.56 -2.10
CA LEU A 281 27.66 14.89 -2.79
C LEU A 281 29.02 15.11 -2.11
N ARG A 282 29.21 16.25 -1.43
CA ARG A 282 30.44 16.54 -0.67
C ARG A 282 30.50 15.81 0.67
N LYS A 283 29.40 15.81 1.43
CA LYS A 283 29.32 15.28 2.80
C LYS A 283 29.19 13.75 2.82
N TYR A 284 28.38 13.18 1.93
CA TYR A 284 28.05 11.76 1.93
C TYR A 284 28.78 11.02 0.79
N ARG A 285 30.11 10.87 0.94
CA ARG A 285 30.99 10.40 -0.13
C ARG A 285 30.88 8.89 -0.45
N GLU A 286 30.51 8.04 0.50
CA GLU A 286 30.38 6.59 0.25
C GLU A 286 28.94 6.10 0.33
N ASP A 287 27.99 7.03 0.24
CA ASP A 287 26.57 6.78 0.50
C ASP A 287 25.82 6.30 -0.76
N LYS A 288 24.91 5.35 -0.55
CA LYS A 288 24.01 4.79 -1.56
C LYS A 288 23.12 5.87 -2.21
N ILE A 289 22.88 6.98 -1.53
CA ILE A 289 22.04 8.09 -2.03
C ILE A 289 22.63 8.79 -3.25
N LYS A 290 23.93 8.65 -3.54
CA LYS A 290 24.62 9.39 -4.62
C LYS A 290 23.95 9.25 -5.98
N GLY A 291 23.50 8.05 -6.34
CA GLY A 291 22.77 7.82 -7.59
C GLY A 291 21.51 8.68 -7.70
N TYR A 292 20.73 8.75 -6.62
CA TYR A 292 19.54 9.57 -6.53
C TYR A 292 19.84 11.08 -6.50
N VAL A 293 20.93 11.52 -5.87
CA VAL A 293 21.36 12.93 -5.91
C VAL A 293 21.80 13.34 -7.31
N HIS A 294 22.55 12.48 -8.02
CA HIS A 294 22.90 12.72 -9.42
C HIS A 294 21.66 12.76 -10.32
N PHE A 295 20.67 11.90 -10.09
CA PHE A 295 19.41 11.95 -10.80
C PHE A 295 18.65 13.26 -10.55
N ALA A 296 18.61 13.74 -9.30
CA ALA A 296 18.03 15.04 -8.97
C ALA A 296 18.77 16.20 -9.67
N LYS A 297 20.10 16.16 -9.75
CA LYS A 297 20.89 17.13 -10.54
C LYS A 297 20.62 17.03 -12.04
N ALA A 298 20.41 15.84 -12.59
CA ALA A 298 20.03 15.69 -13.99
C ALA A 298 18.66 16.32 -14.26
N ARG A 299 17.68 16.11 -13.38
CA ARG A 299 16.36 16.79 -13.45
C ARG A 299 16.49 18.31 -13.32
N LEU A 300 17.38 18.80 -12.46
CA LEU A 300 17.68 20.22 -12.35
C LEU A 300 18.22 20.79 -13.68
N LEU A 301 19.09 20.05 -14.37
CA LEU A 301 19.59 20.41 -15.70
C LEU A 301 18.47 20.43 -16.75
N VAL A 302 17.53 19.47 -16.71
CA VAL A 302 16.32 19.47 -17.56
C VAL A 302 15.51 20.76 -17.34
N LYS A 303 15.28 21.16 -16.07
CA LYS A 303 14.55 22.41 -15.77
C LYS A 303 15.26 23.65 -16.27
N LYS A 304 16.60 23.63 -16.30
CA LYS A 304 17.43 24.69 -16.89
C LYS A 304 17.55 24.58 -18.42
N ARG A 305 16.85 23.64 -19.06
CA ARG A 305 16.92 23.33 -20.51
C ARG A 305 18.32 22.93 -20.99
N ASN A 306 19.19 22.48 -20.08
CA ASN A 306 20.52 21.99 -20.40
C ASN A 306 20.47 20.47 -20.63
N TYR A 307 19.84 20.10 -21.74
CA TYR A 307 19.52 18.70 -22.04
C TYR A 307 20.76 17.85 -22.29
N LYS A 308 21.77 18.38 -22.99
CA LYS A 308 23.02 17.66 -23.26
C LYS A 308 23.72 17.20 -21.97
N GLN A 309 23.97 18.12 -21.03
CA GLN A 309 24.62 17.77 -19.77
C GLN A 309 23.72 16.87 -18.90
N SER A 310 22.40 17.05 -18.98
CA SER A 310 21.46 16.15 -18.31
C SER A 310 21.62 14.72 -18.81
N ARG A 311 21.61 14.51 -20.14
CA ARG A 311 21.82 13.18 -20.75
C ARG A 311 23.15 12.56 -20.36
N GLU A 312 24.24 13.31 -20.43
CA GLU A 312 25.57 12.81 -19.99
C GLU A 312 25.54 12.31 -18.54
N LEU A 313 24.85 13.02 -17.64
CA LEU A 313 24.72 12.61 -16.25
C LEU A 313 23.80 11.40 -16.09
N LEU A 314 22.69 11.34 -16.83
CA LEU A 314 21.76 10.21 -16.83
C LEU A 314 22.41 8.93 -17.33
N THR A 315 23.18 9.00 -18.43
CA THR A 315 23.95 7.87 -18.96
C THR A 315 24.94 7.35 -17.91
N ARG A 316 25.69 8.23 -17.24
CA ARG A 316 26.60 7.83 -16.16
C ARG A 316 25.87 7.14 -14.99
N ILE A 317 24.64 7.55 -14.68
CA ILE A 317 23.84 6.90 -13.63
C ILE A 317 23.53 5.45 -14.04
N ILE A 318 23.09 5.25 -15.29
CA ILE A 318 22.75 3.92 -15.82
C ILE A 318 23.97 3.01 -15.82
N GLU A 319 25.13 3.53 -16.23
CA GLU A 319 26.39 2.77 -16.27
C GLU A 319 26.94 2.45 -14.87
N LYS A 320 26.85 3.39 -13.92
CA LYS A 320 27.48 3.26 -12.60
C LYS A 320 26.61 2.51 -11.59
N TYR A 321 25.28 2.56 -11.74
CA TYR A 321 24.34 1.94 -10.80
C TYR A 321 23.46 0.88 -11.47
N PRO A 322 24.02 -0.08 -12.25
CA PRO A 322 23.22 -1.01 -13.05
C PRO A 322 22.28 -1.90 -12.21
N ASN A 323 22.61 -2.10 -10.92
CA ASN A 323 21.81 -2.88 -9.98
C ASN A 323 20.61 -2.10 -9.40
N GLU A 324 20.60 -0.77 -9.53
CA GLU A 324 19.51 0.09 -9.04
C GLU A 324 18.42 0.22 -10.12
N THR A 325 17.71 -0.88 -10.39
CA THR A 325 16.76 -0.99 -11.52
C THR A 325 15.76 0.17 -11.61
N ASN A 326 15.18 0.60 -10.48
CA ASN A 326 14.23 1.72 -10.47
C ASN A 326 14.89 3.07 -10.80
N LEU A 327 16.11 3.28 -10.33
CA LEU A 327 16.87 4.49 -10.64
C LEU A 327 17.26 4.52 -12.12
N CYS A 328 17.74 3.41 -12.67
CA CYS A 328 18.08 3.29 -14.08
C CYS A 328 16.85 3.49 -14.98
N ALA A 329 15.71 2.89 -14.64
CA ALA A 329 14.47 3.07 -15.38
C ALA A 329 14.00 4.55 -15.37
N ALA A 330 14.08 5.22 -14.22
CA ALA A 330 13.75 6.64 -14.12
C ALA A 330 14.75 7.53 -14.88
N ALA A 331 16.05 7.21 -14.82
CA ALA A 331 17.10 7.93 -15.52
C ALA A 331 16.94 7.82 -17.04
N GLN A 332 16.71 6.61 -17.53
CA GLN A 332 16.51 6.30 -18.94
C GLN A 332 15.22 6.94 -19.48
N LEU A 333 14.12 6.89 -18.73
CA LEU A 333 12.88 7.59 -19.11
C LEU A 333 13.08 9.11 -19.20
N THR A 334 13.85 9.67 -18.26
CA THR A 334 14.20 11.11 -18.28
C THR A 334 15.09 11.44 -19.48
N LEU A 335 16.02 10.56 -19.82
CA LEU A 335 16.90 10.71 -20.99
C LEU A 335 16.06 10.73 -22.28
N ALA A 336 15.12 9.79 -22.43
CA ALA A 336 14.17 9.75 -23.55
C ALA A 336 13.35 11.04 -23.66
N SER A 337 12.80 11.53 -22.54
CA SER A 337 11.99 12.75 -22.54
C SER A 337 12.79 14.02 -22.89
N THR A 338 14.11 14.04 -22.64
CA THR A 338 14.95 15.14 -23.12
C THR A 338 15.03 15.21 -24.65
N TYR A 339 15.19 14.06 -25.32
CA TYR A 339 15.20 14.00 -26.78
C TYR A 339 13.84 14.37 -27.39
N GLU A 340 12.75 13.94 -26.74
CA GLU A 340 11.40 14.31 -27.16
C GLU A 340 11.17 15.82 -27.03
N THR A 341 11.62 16.42 -25.93
CA THR A 341 11.49 17.87 -25.70
C THR A 341 12.27 18.69 -26.74
N GLU A 342 13.39 18.15 -27.23
CA GLU A 342 14.17 18.74 -28.34
C GLU A 342 13.59 18.44 -29.73
N GLY A 343 12.46 17.72 -29.82
CA GLY A 343 11.77 17.41 -31.08
C GLY A 343 12.33 16.19 -31.83
N THR A 344 13.30 15.49 -31.25
CA THR A 344 13.95 14.31 -31.86
C THR A 344 13.25 13.01 -31.44
N TRP A 345 12.00 12.83 -31.88
CA TRP A 345 11.17 11.69 -31.50
C TRP A 345 11.81 10.33 -31.82
N GLU A 346 12.50 10.21 -32.95
CA GLU A 346 13.13 8.96 -33.38
C GLU A 346 14.19 8.51 -32.36
N ARG A 347 14.96 9.45 -31.80
CA ARG A 347 15.90 9.18 -30.71
C ARG A 347 15.16 8.86 -29.41
N ALA A 348 14.16 9.67 -29.05
CA ALA A 348 13.37 9.43 -27.86
C ALA A 348 12.73 8.03 -27.85
N LEU A 349 12.19 7.59 -28.99
CA LEU A 349 11.55 6.28 -29.15
C LEU A 349 12.51 5.12 -28.88
N VAL A 350 13.77 5.22 -29.33
CA VAL A 350 14.80 4.20 -29.04
C VAL A 350 14.99 4.09 -27.53
N GLU A 351 15.15 5.22 -26.86
CA GLU A 351 15.39 5.27 -25.42
C GLU A 351 14.17 4.81 -24.62
N TYR A 352 12.95 5.12 -25.08
CA TYR A 352 11.70 4.61 -24.51
C TYR A 352 11.62 3.09 -24.65
N ARG A 353 11.82 2.54 -25.85
CA ARG A 353 11.80 1.09 -26.08
C ARG A 353 12.84 0.36 -25.24
N TRP A 354 14.00 0.97 -25.02
CA TRP A 354 15.00 0.41 -24.12
C TRP A 354 14.47 0.24 -22.68
N VAL A 355 13.70 1.21 -22.15
CA VAL A 355 13.05 1.08 -20.82
C VAL A 355 12.07 -0.09 -20.80
N GLN A 356 11.25 -0.22 -21.85
CA GLN A 356 10.28 -1.31 -21.98
C GLN A 356 10.97 -2.69 -21.99
N GLU A 357 12.12 -2.82 -22.64
CA GLU A 357 12.84 -4.08 -22.80
C GLU A 357 13.68 -4.46 -21.57
N ASN A 358 14.41 -3.49 -21.00
CA ASN A 358 15.37 -3.74 -19.92
C ASN A 358 14.79 -3.55 -18.52
N HIS A 359 13.67 -2.82 -18.40
CA HIS A 359 13.01 -2.54 -17.12
C HIS A 359 11.50 -2.82 -17.10
N PRO A 360 10.99 -3.92 -17.70
CA PRO A 360 9.55 -4.16 -17.90
C PRO A 360 8.74 -4.29 -16.61
N LEU A 361 9.39 -4.58 -15.48
CA LEU A 361 8.73 -4.76 -14.18
C LEU A 361 8.71 -3.48 -13.33
N THR A 362 9.31 -2.40 -13.82
CA THR A 362 9.26 -1.08 -13.18
C THR A 362 8.00 -0.32 -13.60
N ILE A 363 7.60 0.67 -12.80
CA ILE A 363 6.47 1.55 -13.15
C ILE A 363 6.72 2.23 -14.51
N GLN A 364 7.96 2.64 -14.77
CA GLN A 364 8.35 3.26 -16.03
C GLN A 364 8.24 2.29 -17.20
N GLY A 365 8.74 1.05 -17.06
CA GLY A 365 8.63 0.03 -18.10
C GLY A 365 7.19 -0.38 -18.42
N LEU A 366 6.33 -0.42 -17.41
CA LEU A 366 4.89 -0.62 -17.62
C LEU A 366 4.22 0.56 -18.31
N TYR A 367 4.65 1.79 -18.04
CA TYR A 367 4.02 3.00 -18.59
C TYR A 367 4.42 3.29 -20.05
N VAL A 368 5.66 3.01 -20.43
CA VAL A 368 6.19 3.41 -21.74
C VAL A 368 5.40 2.87 -22.96
N PRO A 369 4.95 1.60 -23.01
CA PRO A 369 4.23 1.08 -24.17
C PRO A 369 2.97 1.91 -24.49
N VAL A 370 2.15 2.21 -23.48
CA VAL A 370 0.96 3.05 -23.65
C VAL A 370 1.34 4.50 -23.97
N TYR A 371 2.43 5.02 -23.40
CA TYR A 371 2.91 6.36 -23.71
C TYR A 371 3.26 6.56 -25.19
N ILE A 372 3.97 5.59 -25.79
CA ILE A 372 4.32 5.59 -27.22
C ILE A 372 3.05 5.58 -28.08
N ALA A 373 2.09 4.72 -27.74
CA ALA A 373 0.84 4.63 -28.49
C ALA A 373 0.01 5.93 -28.41
N ASP A 374 -0.12 6.50 -27.21
CA ASP A 374 -0.80 7.78 -27.01
C ASP A 374 -0.07 8.95 -27.68
N TYR A 375 1.27 8.92 -27.75
CA TYR A 375 2.04 9.90 -28.50
C TYR A 375 1.65 9.90 -29.99
N TYR A 376 1.65 8.74 -30.64
CA TYR A 376 1.28 8.64 -32.06
C TYR A 376 -0.16 9.07 -32.31
N ARG A 377 -1.08 8.69 -31.41
CA ARG A 377 -2.48 9.12 -31.46
C ARG A 377 -2.61 10.64 -31.38
N ARG A 378 -1.96 11.29 -30.40
CA ARG A 378 -1.96 12.76 -30.24
C ARG A 378 -1.34 13.49 -31.44
N LYS A 379 -0.40 12.86 -32.15
CA LYS A 379 0.20 13.40 -33.38
C LYS A 379 -0.60 13.11 -34.65
N GLY A 380 -1.78 12.49 -34.55
CA GLY A 380 -2.62 12.15 -35.70
C GLY A 380 -2.04 11.03 -36.58
N LYS A 381 -1.03 10.30 -36.11
CA LYS A 381 -0.36 9.22 -36.86
C LYS A 381 -1.13 7.91 -36.67
N ALA A 382 -2.32 7.82 -37.27
CA ALA A 382 -3.30 6.75 -37.02
C ALA A 382 -2.72 5.32 -37.16
N ASN A 383 -2.06 5.01 -38.28
CA ASN A 383 -1.48 3.67 -38.50
C ASN A 383 -0.43 3.30 -37.45
N LEU A 384 0.45 4.24 -37.10
CA LEU A 384 1.48 4.01 -36.08
C LEU A 384 0.87 3.88 -34.68
N ALA A 385 -0.18 4.64 -34.38
CA ALA A 385 -0.92 4.53 -33.13
C ALA A 385 -1.56 3.14 -33.02
N GLU A 386 -2.24 2.67 -34.08
CA GLU A 386 -2.87 1.35 -34.09
C GLU A 386 -1.85 0.22 -33.88
N THR A 387 -0.71 0.27 -34.58
CA THR A 387 0.39 -0.68 -34.38
C THR A 387 0.94 -0.62 -32.96
N ALA A 388 1.22 0.58 -32.44
CA ALA A 388 1.76 0.75 -31.09
C ALA A 388 0.80 0.27 -30.00
N PHE A 389 -0.51 0.48 -30.15
CA PHE A 389 -1.49 -0.06 -29.21
C PHE A 389 -1.54 -1.60 -29.27
N LYS A 390 -1.48 -2.20 -30.45
CA LYS A 390 -1.40 -3.67 -30.61
C LYS A 390 -0.14 -4.23 -29.93
N GLU A 391 1.00 -3.59 -30.14
CA GLU A 391 2.27 -3.94 -29.48
C GLU A 391 2.19 -3.81 -27.94
N ALA A 392 1.59 -2.73 -27.44
CA ALA A 392 1.40 -2.48 -26.02
C ALA A 392 0.51 -3.56 -25.38
N ILE A 393 -0.66 -3.86 -25.96
CA ILE A 393 -1.56 -4.91 -25.48
C ILE A 393 -0.85 -6.27 -25.44
N ALA A 394 -0.13 -6.63 -26.51
CA ALA A 394 0.62 -7.88 -26.56
C ALA A 394 1.73 -7.94 -25.50
N HIS A 395 2.40 -6.82 -25.23
CA HIS A 395 3.40 -6.73 -24.16
C HIS A 395 2.76 -6.98 -22.78
N TYR A 396 1.65 -6.32 -22.46
CA TYR A 396 0.96 -6.49 -21.19
C TYR A 396 0.38 -7.90 -21.02
N GLN A 397 -0.19 -8.50 -22.07
CA GLN A 397 -0.66 -9.88 -22.04
C GLN A 397 0.47 -10.87 -21.70
N ARG A 398 1.68 -10.68 -22.26
CA ARG A 398 2.85 -11.49 -21.90
C ARG A 398 3.25 -11.33 -20.44
N LEU A 399 3.20 -10.11 -19.90
CA LEU A 399 3.50 -9.85 -18.48
C LEU A 399 2.49 -10.51 -17.55
N ILE A 400 1.19 -10.41 -17.86
CA ILE A 400 0.12 -11.05 -17.09
C ILE A 400 0.31 -12.57 -17.08
N LYS A 401 0.62 -13.17 -18.23
CA LYS A 401 0.89 -14.62 -18.34
C LYS A 401 2.09 -15.07 -17.49
N LYS A 402 3.17 -14.27 -17.44
CA LYS A 402 4.37 -14.58 -16.66
C LYS A 402 4.21 -14.32 -15.16
N HIS A 403 3.38 -13.37 -14.77
CA HIS A 403 3.22 -12.93 -13.39
C HIS A 403 1.73 -12.91 -12.95
N PRO A 404 1.00 -14.03 -13.08
CA PRO A 404 -0.43 -14.06 -12.78
C PRO A 404 -0.69 -13.75 -11.30
N LYS A 405 -1.87 -13.17 -11.02
CA LYS A 405 -2.31 -12.83 -9.64
C LYS A 405 -1.38 -11.88 -8.87
N THR A 406 -0.56 -11.08 -9.57
CA THR A 406 0.29 -10.04 -8.96
C THR A 406 -0.29 -8.64 -9.16
N VAL A 407 0.16 -7.67 -8.34
CA VAL A 407 -0.16 -6.24 -8.56
C VAL A 407 0.32 -5.79 -9.94
N LEU A 408 1.47 -6.30 -10.39
CA LEU A 408 2.01 -6.05 -11.73
C LEU A 408 1.01 -6.46 -12.83
N ALA A 409 0.45 -7.66 -12.74
CA ALA A 409 -0.55 -8.14 -13.70
C ALA A 409 -1.83 -7.31 -13.66
N ALA A 410 -2.28 -6.90 -12.46
CA ALA A 410 -3.45 -6.03 -12.33
C ALA A 410 -3.20 -4.64 -12.97
N THR A 411 -2.03 -4.05 -12.77
CA THR A 411 -1.63 -2.79 -13.42
C THR A 411 -1.46 -2.95 -14.95
N ALA A 412 -0.89 -4.07 -15.42
CA ALA A 412 -0.79 -4.35 -16.85
C ALA A 412 -2.18 -4.50 -17.49
N GLN A 413 -3.13 -5.13 -16.79
CA GLN A 413 -4.51 -5.26 -17.24
C GLN A 413 -5.21 -3.89 -17.31
N GLU A 414 -4.95 -3.00 -16.35
CA GLU A 414 -5.43 -1.60 -16.41
C GLU A 414 -4.93 -0.87 -17.66
N PHE A 415 -3.66 -1.04 -18.02
CA PHE A 415 -3.14 -0.47 -19.27
C PHE A 415 -3.77 -1.09 -20.53
N ILE A 416 -4.13 -2.38 -20.52
CA ILE A 416 -4.91 -2.99 -21.61
C ILE A 416 -6.29 -2.32 -21.72
N ILE A 417 -7.00 -2.15 -20.59
CA ILE A 417 -8.30 -1.46 -20.55
C ILE A 417 -8.18 -0.05 -21.14
N HIS A 418 -7.15 0.71 -20.74
CA HIS A 418 -6.90 2.04 -21.31
C HIS A 418 -6.65 1.99 -22.82
N CYS A 419 -5.77 1.09 -23.29
CA CYS A 419 -5.46 0.94 -24.72
C CYS A 419 -6.72 0.64 -25.54
N LEU A 420 -7.59 -0.25 -25.07
CA LEU A 420 -8.83 -0.62 -25.75
C LEU A 420 -9.87 0.51 -25.69
N SER A 421 -10.02 1.16 -24.54
CA SER A 421 -10.96 2.27 -24.35
C SER A 421 -10.62 3.48 -25.24
N VAL A 422 -9.32 3.81 -25.37
CA VAL A 422 -8.86 4.90 -26.24
C VAL A 422 -9.06 4.60 -27.72
N GLN A 423 -9.06 3.32 -28.10
CA GLN A 423 -9.39 2.86 -29.45
C GLN A 423 -10.90 2.67 -29.68
N GLU A 424 -11.74 2.99 -28.68
CA GLU A 424 -13.19 2.80 -28.73
C GLU A 424 -13.62 1.34 -28.97
N LYS A 425 -12.75 0.39 -28.63
CA LYS A 425 -13.03 -1.06 -28.66
C LYS A 425 -13.79 -1.46 -27.40
N TRP A 426 -15.02 -0.96 -27.29
CA TRP A 426 -15.80 -1.03 -26.06
C TRP A 426 -16.09 -2.46 -25.58
N PRO A 427 -16.47 -3.43 -26.45
CA PRO A 427 -16.69 -4.81 -26.02
C PRO A 427 -15.45 -5.44 -25.40
N GLU A 428 -14.29 -5.31 -26.04
CA GLU A 428 -13.01 -5.85 -25.56
C GLU A 428 -12.54 -5.13 -24.30
N ALA A 429 -12.75 -3.81 -24.21
CA ALA A 429 -12.44 -3.04 -23.01
C ALA A 429 -13.29 -3.51 -21.81
N ALA A 430 -14.59 -3.76 -22.03
CA ALA A 430 -15.50 -4.25 -21.00
C ALA A 430 -15.13 -5.67 -20.53
N GLU A 431 -14.73 -6.55 -21.45
CA GLU A 431 -14.21 -7.88 -21.12
C GLU A 431 -12.92 -7.78 -20.28
N ALA A 432 -11.98 -6.92 -20.70
CA ALA A 432 -10.73 -6.68 -19.99
C ALA A 432 -10.97 -6.14 -18.57
N ALA A 433 -11.93 -5.21 -18.40
CA ALA A 433 -12.32 -4.69 -17.08
C ALA A 433 -12.98 -5.76 -16.21
N THR A 434 -13.83 -6.60 -16.81
CA THR A 434 -14.48 -7.72 -16.10
C THR A 434 -13.45 -8.75 -15.62
N SER A 435 -12.46 -9.08 -16.45
CA SER A 435 -11.37 -10.00 -16.09
C SER A 435 -10.51 -9.49 -14.93
N LEU A 436 -10.27 -8.18 -14.86
CA LEU A 436 -9.53 -7.57 -13.74
C LEU A 436 -10.21 -7.85 -12.40
N ARG A 437 -11.55 -7.77 -12.36
CA ARG A 437 -12.34 -8.10 -11.16
C ARG A 437 -12.26 -9.59 -10.81
N THR A 438 -12.43 -10.49 -11.78
CA THR A 438 -12.56 -11.93 -11.51
C THR A 438 -11.23 -12.59 -11.19
N VAL A 439 -10.14 -12.16 -11.84
CA VAL A 439 -8.81 -12.77 -11.68
C VAL A 439 -8.03 -12.13 -10.52
N HIS A 440 -8.34 -10.87 -10.17
CA HIS A 440 -7.66 -10.11 -9.13
C HIS A 440 -8.59 -9.49 -8.06
N PRO A 441 -9.59 -10.21 -7.51
CA PRO A 441 -10.69 -9.64 -6.72
C PRO A 441 -10.22 -8.88 -5.46
N GLY A 442 -9.13 -9.33 -4.83
CA GLY A 442 -8.56 -8.68 -3.62
C GLY A 442 -7.55 -7.56 -3.88
N SER A 443 -7.37 -7.12 -5.14
CA SER A 443 -6.45 -6.02 -5.49
C SER A 443 -7.16 -4.67 -5.43
N ARG A 444 -6.47 -3.61 -4.98
CA ARG A 444 -7.02 -2.24 -4.99
C ARG A 444 -7.53 -1.82 -6.38
N THR A 445 -6.89 -2.32 -7.43
CA THR A 445 -7.22 -2.15 -8.84
C THR A 445 -8.53 -2.85 -9.27
N ALA A 446 -8.96 -3.91 -8.58
CA ALA A 446 -10.25 -4.55 -8.88
C ALA A 446 -11.44 -3.66 -8.50
N ILE A 447 -11.31 -2.82 -7.48
CA ILE A 447 -12.34 -1.84 -7.12
C ILE A 447 -12.44 -0.77 -8.21
N SER A 448 -11.30 -0.32 -8.76
CA SER A 448 -11.26 0.58 -9.92
C SER A 448 -11.90 -0.03 -11.19
N SER A 449 -11.94 -1.35 -11.33
CA SER A 449 -12.57 -1.98 -12.51
C SER A 449 -14.07 -1.74 -12.62
N TYR A 450 -14.79 -1.54 -11.50
CA TYR A 450 -16.20 -1.13 -11.54
C TYR A 450 -16.35 0.23 -12.22
N LEU A 451 -15.47 1.17 -11.87
CA LEU A 451 -15.46 2.50 -12.47
C LEU A 451 -15.10 2.45 -13.94
N PHE A 452 -14.07 1.69 -14.31
CA PHE A 452 -13.71 1.51 -15.71
C PHE A 452 -14.86 0.90 -16.52
N LEU A 453 -15.49 -0.17 -16.01
CA LEU A 453 -16.57 -0.86 -16.70
C LEU A 453 -17.82 0.04 -16.85
N GLY A 454 -18.20 0.76 -15.79
CA GLY A 454 -19.28 1.74 -15.86
C GLY A 454 -19.01 2.83 -16.89
N GLN A 455 -17.80 3.40 -16.88
CA GLN A 455 -17.38 4.42 -17.85
C GLN A 455 -17.36 3.91 -19.29
N ILE A 456 -16.90 2.67 -19.50
CA ILE A 456 -16.91 2.01 -20.82
C ILE A 456 -18.33 1.89 -21.34
N TYR A 457 -19.27 1.39 -20.52
CA TYR A 457 -20.67 1.28 -20.91
C TYR A 457 -21.33 2.64 -21.17
N GLU A 458 -20.99 3.67 -20.39
CA GLU A 458 -21.45 5.02 -20.67
C GLU A 458 -20.94 5.57 -22.00
N LYS A 459 -19.66 5.34 -22.32
CA LYS A 459 -19.04 5.78 -23.57
C LYS A 459 -19.57 5.00 -24.78
N SER A 460 -19.95 3.75 -24.58
CA SER A 460 -20.60 2.93 -25.61
C SER A 460 -22.12 3.13 -25.69
N ASN A 461 -22.68 4.09 -24.95
CA ASN A 461 -24.13 4.37 -24.82
C ASN A 461 -24.98 3.20 -24.29
N ASP A 462 -24.38 2.20 -23.63
CA ASP A 462 -25.10 1.13 -22.94
C ASP A 462 -25.45 1.55 -21.50
N PHE A 463 -26.31 2.58 -21.40
CA PHE A 463 -26.63 3.24 -20.15
C PHE A 463 -27.26 2.30 -19.10
N LYS A 464 -28.02 1.29 -19.53
CA LYS A 464 -28.60 0.29 -18.64
C LYS A 464 -27.51 -0.54 -17.94
N LYS A 465 -26.51 -1.02 -18.69
CA LYS A 465 -25.38 -1.74 -18.09
C LYS A 465 -24.50 -0.84 -17.24
N ALA A 466 -24.32 0.43 -17.63
CA ALA A 466 -23.60 1.40 -16.82
C ALA A 466 -24.25 1.57 -15.43
N ILE A 467 -25.56 1.82 -15.39
CA ILE A 467 -26.33 1.95 -14.14
C ILE A 467 -26.19 0.68 -13.30
N ALA A 468 -26.38 -0.51 -13.88
CA ALA A 468 -26.30 -1.77 -13.14
C ALA A 468 -24.91 -2.00 -12.50
N VAL A 469 -23.83 -1.64 -13.20
CA VAL A 469 -22.45 -1.74 -12.66
C VAL A 469 -22.25 -0.76 -11.51
N TYR A 470 -22.77 0.46 -11.64
CA TYR A 470 -22.69 1.49 -10.61
C TYR A 470 -23.52 1.16 -9.37
N GLU A 471 -24.72 0.63 -9.53
CA GLU A 471 -25.56 0.16 -8.43
C GLU A 471 -24.89 -1.00 -7.68
N ASN A 472 -24.32 -1.96 -8.42
CA ASN A 472 -23.57 -3.07 -7.81
C ASN A 472 -22.37 -2.55 -7.00
N PHE A 473 -21.60 -1.60 -7.54
CA PHE A 473 -20.52 -0.96 -6.79
C PHE A 473 -21.01 -0.31 -5.49
N SER A 474 -22.11 0.46 -5.55
CA SER A 474 -22.67 1.12 -4.38
C SER A 474 -23.21 0.14 -3.33
N GLN A 475 -23.65 -1.05 -3.75
CA GLN A 475 -24.08 -2.12 -2.84
C GLN A 475 -22.89 -2.84 -2.19
N GLU A 476 -21.83 -3.11 -2.95
CA GLU A 476 -20.65 -3.82 -2.46
C GLU A 476 -19.74 -2.91 -1.61
N PHE A 477 -19.66 -1.62 -1.94
CA PHE A 477 -18.79 -0.65 -1.29
C PHE A 477 -19.57 0.60 -0.82
N PRO A 478 -20.59 0.46 0.03
CA PRO A 478 -21.47 1.57 0.41
C PRO A 478 -20.73 2.74 1.09
N ASP A 479 -19.64 2.45 1.80
CA ASP A 479 -18.79 3.44 2.48
C ASP A 479 -17.70 4.03 1.57
N HIS A 480 -17.60 3.63 0.29
CA HIS A 480 -16.55 4.16 -0.57
C HIS A 480 -16.80 5.64 -0.90
N PRO A 481 -15.78 6.53 -0.82
CA PRO A 481 -15.95 7.98 -1.01
C PRO A 481 -16.49 8.45 -2.37
N ILE A 482 -16.63 7.53 -3.32
CA ILE A 482 -17.10 7.82 -4.68
C ILE A 482 -18.58 7.44 -4.85
N VAL A 483 -19.20 6.75 -3.89
CA VAL A 483 -20.60 6.32 -3.98
C VAL A 483 -21.54 7.49 -4.18
N GLU A 484 -21.36 8.61 -3.45
CA GLU A 484 -22.16 9.82 -3.66
C GLU A 484 -22.04 10.35 -5.11
N LYS A 485 -20.82 10.36 -5.66
CA LYS A 485 -20.57 10.77 -7.04
C LYS A 485 -21.16 9.79 -8.05
N ILE A 486 -21.09 8.49 -7.77
CA ILE A 486 -21.71 7.45 -8.58
C ILE A 486 -23.24 7.62 -8.58
N GLN A 487 -23.85 7.89 -7.44
CA GLN A 487 -25.30 8.08 -7.33
C GLN A 487 -25.76 9.28 -8.18
N HIS A 488 -25.09 10.42 -8.07
CA HIS A 488 -25.35 11.56 -8.95
C HIS A 488 -25.12 11.23 -10.43
N ARG A 489 -24.13 10.36 -10.73
CA ARG A 489 -23.89 9.92 -12.10
C ARG A 489 -25.02 9.03 -12.62
N ILE A 490 -25.54 8.10 -11.81
CA ILE A 490 -26.71 7.27 -12.11
C ILE A 490 -27.91 8.17 -12.42
N GLU A 491 -28.24 9.12 -11.53
CA GLU A 491 -29.34 10.08 -11.72
C GLU A 491 -29.19 10.88 -13.02
N SER A 492 -27.96 11.32 -13.32
CA SER A 492 -27.66 12.03 -14.57
C SER A 492 -27.84 11.15 -15.81
N ILE A 493 -27.53 9.86 -15.74
CA ILE A 493 -27.73 8.92 -16.85
C ILE A 493 -29.22 8.64 -17.03
N GLN A 494 -29.96 8.42 -15.94
CA GLN A 494 -31.41 8.18 -15.95
C GLN A 494 -32.19 9.33 -16.59
N LYS A 495 -31.74 10.58 -16.43
CA LYS A 495 -32.32 11.76 -17.10
C LYS A 495 -32.06 11.84 -18.60
N ARG A 496 -31.11 11.05 -19.13
CA ARG A 496 -30.70 11.05 -20.56
C ARG A 496 -31.35 9.91 -21.36
N ILE A 497 -31.90 8.91 -20.67
CA ILE A 497 -32.71 7.83 -21.23
C ILE A 497 -34.16 8.31 -21.24
#